data_AF-A0A3D3G0Z9-F1
#
_entry.id   AF-A0A3D3G0Z9-F1
#
_cell.length_a   1.000
_cell.length_b   1.000
_cell.length_c   1.000
_cell.angle_alpha   90.00
_cell.angle_beta   90.00
_cell.angle_gamma   90.00
#
_symmetry.space_group_name_H-M   'P 1'
#
loop_
_entity.id
_entity.type
_entity.pdbx_description
1 polymer ?
#
loop_
_entity_poly.entity_id
_entity_poly.type
_entity_poly.pdbx_seq_one_letter_code
_entity_poly.pdbx_strand_id
1 'polypeptide(L)'
;WVAKAITGTVTLELRRGNDYTIMNTESPNLTYEAERLTMEKGDSMFTPMDRIGQLTMRNLDITDTRAKLGLYTDSGLLSLGQGSALPQLENNKK
;
A
#
# COMPACT_ATOMS: atom_id res chain seq x y z
N TRP A 1 -24.01 -8.80 -6.34
CA TRP A 1 -24.07 -7.33 -6.44
C TRP A 1 -22.80 -6.75 -7.07
N VAL A 2 -21.60 -7.24 -6.75
CA VAL A 2 -20.33 -6.84 -7.40
C VAL A 2 -20.29 -7.07 -8.93
N ALA A 3 -20.80 -8.23 -9.40
CA ALA A 3 -20.71 -8.64 -10.81
C ALA A 3 -21.34 -7.66 -11.82
N LYS A 4 -22.25 -6.77 -11.39
CA LYS A 4 -22.94 -5.82 -12.29
C LYS A 4 -21.99 -4.81 -12.95
N ALA A 5 -20.87 -4.48 -12.31
CA ALA A 5 -19.88 -3.55 -12.85
C ALA A 5 -18.80 -4.25 -13.69
N ILE A 6 -18.76 -5.58 -13.69
CA ILE A 6 -17.70 -6.37 -14.33
C ILE A 6 -18.08 -6.64 -15.79
N THR A 7 -17.71 -5.70 -16.65
CA THR A 7 -17.88 -5.78 -18.10
C THR A 7 -16.56 -5.43 -18.76
N GLY A 8 -15.96 -6.33 -19.54
CA GLY A 8 -14.68 -6.12 -20.18
C GLY A 8 -14.06 -7.42 -20.69
N THR A 9 -12.84 -7.32 -21.19
CA THR A 9 -12.07 -8.42 -21.77
C THR A 9 -10.67 -8.50 -21.16
N VAL A 10 -10.22 -9.73 -20.90
CA VAL A 10 -8.85 -10.01 -20.43
C VAL A 10 -8.19 -10.94 -21.43
N THR A 11 -6.98 -10.59 -21.87
CA THR A 11 -6.16 -11.43 -22.75
C THR A 11 -5.13 -12.16 -21.92
N LEU A 12 -5.06 -13.49 -22.07
CA LEU A 12 -4.21 -14.38 -21.29
C LEU A 12 -3.30 -15.19 -22.21
N GLU A 13 -2.04 -15.34 -21.81
CA GLU A 13 -1.12 -16.35 -22.35
C GLU A 13 -1.09 -17.54 -21.38
N LEU A 14 -1.39 -18.74 -21.87
CA LEU A 14 -1.42 -19.96 -21.07
C LEU A 14 -0.21 -20.85 -21.40
N ARG A 15 0.42 -21.40 -20.36
CA ARG A 15 1.55 -22.34 -20.49
C ARG A 15 1.18 -23.70 -19.89
N ARG A 16 1.74 -24.10 -18.75
CA ARG A 16 1.48 -25.42 -18.13
C ARG A 16 0.86 -25.31 -16.76
N GLY A 17 -0.26 -26.00 -16.56
CA GLY A 17 -0.99 -25.97 -15.28
C GLY A 17 -1.46 -24.55 -14.97
N ASN A 18 -1.05 -24.03 -13.82
CA ASN A 18 -1.39 -22.68 -13.37
C ASN A 18 -0.38 -21.61 -13.83
N ASP A 19 0.48 -21.94 -14.80
CA ASP A 19 1.40 -20.99 -15.39
C ASP A 19 0.70 -20.20 -16.50
N TYR A 20 0.40 -18.92 -16.23
CA TYR A 20 -0.22 -17.99 -17.17
C TYR A 20 0.31 -16.56 -16.99
N THR A 21 0.20 -15.75 -18.03
CA THR A 21 0.50 -14.31 -17.99
C THR A 21 -0.71 -13.52 -18.47
N ILE A 22 -1.06 -12.45 -17.75
CA ILE A 22 -2.08 -11.48 -18.21
C ILE A 22 -1.38 -10.54 -19.19
N MET A 23 -1.83 -10.56 -20.44
CA MET A 23 -1.24 -9.76 -21.52
C MET A 23 -1.92 -8.40 -21.66
N ASN A 24 -3.23 -8.35 -21.47
CA ASN A 24 -4.02 -7.13 -21.60
C ASN A 24 -5.32 -7.22 -20.80
N THR A 25 -5.84 -6.07 -20.36
CA THR A 25 -7.12 -5.92 -19.66
C THR A 25 -7.81 -4.66 -20.16
N GLU A 26 -9.02 -4.81 -20.71
CA GLU A 26 -9.81 -3.71 -21.24
C GLU A 26 -11.20 -3.73 -20.61
N SER A 27 -11.64 -2.59 -20.10
CA SER A 27 -13.02 -2.43 -19.63
C SER A 27 -13.41 -0.95 -19.68
N PRO A 28 -14.65 -0.64 -20.09
CA PRO A 28 -15.18 0.73 -20.00
C PRO A 28 -15.38 1.20 -18.55
N ASN A 29 -15.34 0.29 -17.57
CA ASN A 29 -15.55 0.58 -16.16
C ASN A 29 -14.24 0.57 -15.35
N LEU A 30 -13.07 0.64 -16.01
CA LEU A 30 -11.80 0.74 -15.29
C LEU A 30 -11.72 2.07 -14.54
N THR A 31 -11.39 2.01 -13.26
CA THR A 31 -10.96 3.18 -12.49
C THR A 31 -9.46 3.43 -12.62
N TYR A 32 -8.73 2.51 -13.26
CA TYR A 32 -7.34 2.71 -13.61
C TYR A 32 -7.26 3.56 -14.88
N GLU A 33 -6.80 4.79 -14.72
CA GLU A 33 -6.61 5.76 -15.80
C GLU A 33 -5.26 6.45 -15.58
N ALA A 34 -4.22 6.00 -16.30
CA ALA A 34 -2.86 6.49 -16.11
C ALA A 34 -2.74 7.99 -16.44
N GLU A 35 -3.50 8.48 -17.42
CA GLU A 35 -3.52 9.89 -17.80
C GLU A 35 -3.98 10.81 -16.67
N ARG A 36 -4.78 10.35 -15.70
CA ARG A 36 -5.18 11.17 -14.55
C ARG A 36 -4.07 11.40 -13.53
N LEU A 37 -3.03 10.57 -13.58
CA LEU A 37 -1.87 10.64 -12.68
C LEU A 37 -0.64 11.26 -13.37
N THR A 38 -0.76 11.69 -14.62
CA THR A 38 0.35 12.30 -15.34
C THR A 38 0.72 13.66 -14.73
N MET A 39 2.02 13.92 -14.65
CA MET A 39 2.57 15.20 -14.19
C MET A 39 3.22 15.98 -15.34
N GLU A 40 3.10 15.51 -16.58
CA GLU A 40 3.79 16.08 -17.75
C GLU A 40 3.18 17.41 -18.21
N LYS A 41 1.88 17.63 -17.98
CA LYS A 41 1.19 18.89 -18.28
C LYS A 41 0.82 19.59 -16.97
N GLY A 42 0.95 20.92 -16.96
CA GLY A 42 0.86 21.74 -15.75
C GLY A 42 -0.48 21.71 -14.99
N ASP A 43 -1.57 21.27 -15.63
CA ASP A 43 -2.87 21.03 -14.98
C ASP A 43 -2.94 19.60 -14.43
N SER A 44 -2.19 19.34 -13.35
CA SER A 44 -2.27 18.08 -12.61
C SER A 44 -3.38 18.11 -11.54
N MET A 45 -3.93 16.93 -11.23
CA MET A 45 -4.92 16.73 -10.16
C MET A 45 -4.37 17.03 -8.75
N PHE A 46 -3.04 17.09 -8.58
CA PHE A 46 -2.39 17.41 -7.32
C PHE A 46 -1.00 18.04 -7.57
N THR A 47 -0.59 18.89 -6.65
CA THR A 47 0.75 19.48 -6.64
C THR A 47 1.67 18.74 -5.65
N PRO A 48 3.00 18.93 -5.74
CA PRO A 48 3.92 18.42 -4.73
C PRO A 48 3.57 18.89 -3.30
N MET A 49 3.04 20.11 -3.14
CA MET A 49 2.66 20.65 -1.84
C MET A 49 1.45 19.95 -1.22
N ASP A 50 0.50 19.50 -2.04
CA ASP A 50 -0.65 18.73 -1.54
C ASP A 50 -0.20 17.41 -0.92
N ARG A 51 0.84 16.77 -1.48
CA ARG A 51 1.42 15.57 -0.89
C ARG A 51 2.12 15.86 0.44
N ILE A 52 2.80 16.99 0.57
CA ILE A 52 3.39 17.41 1.85
C ILE A 52 2.29 17.61 2.89
N GLY A 53 1.20 18.31 2.55
CA GLY A 53 0.04 18.47 3.45
C GLY A 53 -0.57 17.13 3.85
N GLN A 54 -0.69 16.18 2.92
CA GLN A 54 -1.18 14.84 3.23
C GLN A 54 -0.25 14.06 4.18
N LEU A 55 1.07 14.24 4.05
CA LEU A 55 2.06 13.63 4.95
C LEU A 55 2.04 14.25 6.35
N THR A 56 1.90 15.57 6.47
CA THR A 56 1.91 16.24 7.78
C THR A 56 0.73 15.81 8.66
N MET A 57 -0.44 15.52 8.06
CA MET A 57 -1.61 15.01 8.79
C MET A 57 -1.37 13.65 9.46
N ARG A 58 -0.32 12.91 9.09
CA ARG A 58 0.04 11.62 9.71
C ARG A 58 0.92 11.75 10.96
N ASN A 59 1.47 12.92 11.25
CA ASN A 59 2.50 13.09 12.28
C ASN A 59 2.02 12.79 13.72
N LEU A 60 0.77 13.12 14.05
CA LEU A 60 0.22 12.86 15.39
C LEU A 60 0.10 11.36 15.64
N ASP A 61 -0.52 10.63 14.71
CA ASP A 61 -0.66 9.17 14.75
C ASP A 61 0.69 8.45 14.77
N ILE A 62 1.69 8.97 14.05
CA ILE A 62 3.07 8.44 14.08
C ILE A 62 3.70 8.61 15.46
N THR A 63 3.51 9.78 16.09
CA THR A 63 4.05 10.07 17.43
C THR A 63 3.40 9.17 18.48
N ASP A 64 2.08 9.00 18.41
CA ASP A 64 1.33 8.12 19.31
C ASP A 64 1.75 6.67 19.14
N THR A 65 1.93 6.21 17.90
CA THR A 65 2.43 4.85 17.61
C THR A 65 3.84 4.65 18.18
N ARG A 66 4.72 5.64 18.06
CA ARG A 66 6.08 5.58 18.64
C ARG A 66 6.04 5.47 20.16
N ALA A 67 5.17 6.24 20.81
CA ALA A 67 4.97 6.15 22.26
C ALA A 67 4.41 4.78 22.67
N LYS A 68 3.47 4.21 21.90
CA LYS A 68 2.94 2.87 22.13
C LYS A 68 4.00 1.79 22.02
N LEU A 69 4.91 1.87 21.04
CA LEU A 69 6.03 0.94 20.93
C LEU A 69 6.92 0.98 22.17
N GLY A 70 7.17 2.17 22.73
CA GLY A 70 7.89 2.32 24.02
C GLY A 70 7.14 1.68 25.19
N LEU A 71 5.83 1.89 25.29
CA LEU A 71 5.01 1.22 26.32
C LEU A 71 5.03 -0.31 26.20
N TYR A 72 5.01 -0.83 24.97
CA TYR A 72 5.09 -2.27 24.75
C TYR A 72 6.48 -2.84 25.07
N THR A 73 7.55 -2.06 24.91
CA THR A 73 8.87 -2.47 25.42
C THR A 73 8.94 -2.45 26.94
N ASP A 74 8.40 -1.41 27.57
CA ASP A 74 8.45 -1.26 29.03
C ASP A 74 7.61 -2.32 29.76
N SER A 75 6.50 -2.74 29.16
CA SER A 75 5.65 -3.81 29.67
C SER A 75 6.18 -5.22 29.36
N GLY A 76 7.31 -5.34 28.66
CA GLY A 76 7.95 -6.62 28.32
C GLY A 76 7.27 -7.41 27.20
N LEU A 77 6.37 -6.78 26.43
CA LEU A 77 5.70 -7.40 25.27
C LEU A 77 6.56 -7.36 24.01
N LEU A 78 7.39 -6.32 23.86
CA LEU A 78 8.35 -6.18 22.78
C LEU A 78 9.76 -6.08 23.35
N SER A 79 10.76 -6.50 22.59
CA SER A 79 12.16 -6.33 22.93
C SER A 79 12.92 -5.56 21.86
N LEU A 80 13.97 -4.86 22.28
CA LEU A 80 14.95 -4.31 21.34
C LEU A 80 15.86 -5.44 20.88
N GLY A 81 15.52 -6.08 19.76
CA GLY A 81 16.38 -7.08 19.13
C GLY A 81 17.72 -6.48 18.69
N GLN A 82 18.81 -7.21 18.91
CA GLN A 82 20.15 -6.81 18.44
C GLN A 82 20.14 -6.60 16.92
N GLY A 83 20.32 -5.34 16.49
CA GLY A 83 20.37 -4.95 15.07
C GLY A 83 19.05 -4.47 14.47
N SER A 84 17.95 -4.37 15.23
CA SER A 84 16.68 -3.82 14.72
C SER A 84 16.48 -2.35 15.07
N ALA A 85 16.02 -1.56 14.11
CA ALA A 85 15.68 -0.16 14.32
C ALA A 85 14.35 0.04 15.07
N LEU A 86 13.55 -1.02 15.25
CA LEU A 86 12.27 -0.99 15.94
C LEU A 86 12.15 -2.19 16.91
N PRO A 87 11.36 -2.07 17.99
CA PRO A 87 11.09 -3.20 18.87
C PRO A 87 10.41 -4.35 18.13
N GLN A 88 10.76 -5.58 18.49
CA GLN A 88 10.24 -6.80 17.86
C GLN A 88 9.42 -7.62 18.83
N LEU A 89 8.52 -8.42 18.27
CA LEU A 89 7.86 -9.49 19.01
C LEU A 89 8.89 -10.58 19.33
N GLU A 90 8.89 -11.04 20.57
CA GLU A 90 9.66 -12.21 20.95
C GLU A 90 9.18 -13.43 20.17
N ASN A 91 10.11 -14.07 19.44
CA ASN A 91 9.83 -15.32 18.75
C ASN A 91 9.72 -16.42 19.81
N ASN A 92 8.51 -16.65 20.30
CA ASN A 92 8.19 -17.85 21.09
C ASN A 92 8.18 -19.06 20.14
N LYS A 93 9.37 -19.50 19.72
CA LYS A 93 9.56 -20.83 19.11
C LYS A 93 9.21 -21.86 20.18
N LYS A 94 8.00 -22.43 20.08
CA LYS A 94 7.78 -23.80 20.52
C LYS A 94 8.56 -24.76 19.62
#